data_AF-A0A535L3C3-F1
#
_entry.id   AF-A0A535L3C3-F1
#
_cell.length_a   1.000
_cell.length_b   1.000
_cell.length_c   1.000
_cell.angle_alpha   90.00
_cell.angle_beta   90.00
_cell.angle_gamma   90.00
#
_symmetry.space_group_name_H-M   'P 1'
#
loop_
_entity.id
_entity.type
_entity.pdbx_description
1 polymer ?
#
loop_
_entity_poly.entity_id
_entity_poly.type
_entity_poly.pdbx_seq_one_letter_code
_entity_poly.pdbx_strand_id
1 'polypeptide(L)'
;MSKLAVVAIGGNSLIKDEAHKSVPDQFAAVRETAVHIADMIDQGWNVVITHGNGPQVGFILLRSEYARNVIHTVPLDSCGADTQGAIGYMIQQALHNEFSRRRIQRQCVTVVTQVLVDKDDPAMHNPSKPIGSFFKEEEARAKMAQESWAMVEDAGRGWRRVVPSPQPQEIIERDAIEALIKSGFIVVAVGGG
;
A
#
# COMPACT_ATOMS: atom_id res chain seq x y z
N MET A 1 16.75 -18.48 -18.54
CA MET A 1 15.53 -18.00 -17.85
C MET A 1 15.82 -16.59 -17.37
N SER A 2 14.92 -15.63 -17.60
CA SER A 2 15.02 -14.29 -17.00
C SER A 2 14.93 -14.42 -15.48
N LYS A 3 15.75 -13.67 -14.75
CA LYS A 3 15.76 -13.71 -13.29
C LYS A 3 14.49 -13.03 -12.75
N LEU A 4 13.89 -13.58 -11.70
CA LEU A 4 12.73 -12.99 -11.04
C LEU A 4 13.16 -12.30 -9.75
N ALA A 5 12.72 -11.06 -9.55
CA ALA A 5 12.82 -10.34 -8.30
C ALA A 5 11.43 -9.97 -7.77
N VAL A 6 11.22 -10.11 -6.47
CA VAL A 6 10.08 -9.54 -5.76
C VAL A 6 10.58 -8.32 -5.01
N VAL A 7 10.08 -7.14 -5.36
CA VAL A 7 10.52 -5.85 -4.84
C VAL A 7 9.41 -5.26 -3.98
N ALA A 8 9.64 -5.19 -2.68
CA ALA A 8 8.73 -4.56 -1.73
C ALA A 8 9.07 -3.07 -1.59
N ILE A 9 8.19 -2.21 -2.07
CA ILE A 9 8.31 -0.76 -1.98
C ILE A 9 7.78 -0.30 -0.61
N GLY A 10 8.66 0.27 0.21
CA GLY A 10 8.33 0.73 1.56
C GLY A 10 7.53 2.04 1.58
N GLY A 11 7.05 2.42 2.77
CA GLY A 11 6.26 3.65 2.96
C GLY A 11 6.99 4.92 2.52
N ASN A 12 8.31 4.99 2.72
CA ASN A 12 9.16 6.14 2.34
C ASN A 12 9.24 6.36 0.82
N SER A 13 8.92 5.33 0.03
CA SER A 13 8.87 5.42 -1.43
C SER A 13 7.55 6.00 -1.95
N LEU A 14 6.55 6.16 -1.07
CA LEU A 14 5.29 6.82 -1.38
C LEU A 14 5.18 8.18 -0.66
N ILE A 15 5.56 8.26 0.60
CA ILE A 15 5.55 9.51 1.39
C ILE A 15 6.95 9.73 1.94
N LYS A 16 7.61 10.80 1.48
CA LYS A 16 8.99 11.10 1.86
C LYS A 16 9.09 11.65 3.28
N ASP A 17 8.16 12.53 3.66
CA ASP A 17 8.13 13.19 4.96
C ASP A 17 6.75 13.82 5.24
N GLU A 18 6.62 14.47 6.39
CA GLU A 18 5.37 15.06 6.86
C GLU A 18 4.83 16.19 5.98
N ALA A 19 5.70 16.91 5.28
CA ALA A 19 5.31 18.01 4.40
C ALA A 19 4.87 17.53 3.01
N HIS A 20 5.28 16.31 2.61
CA HIS A 20 5.06 15.75 1.27
C HIS A 20 4.10 14.55 1.28
N LYS A 21 2.83 14.79 1.65
CA LYS A 21 1.79 13.74 1.78
C LYS A 21 0.71 13.77 0.70
N SER A 22 0.65 14.82 -0.11
CA SER A 22 -0.42 15.00 -1.08
C SER A 22 -0.37 13.93 -2.18
N VAL A 23 -1.46 13.73 -2.91
CA VAL A 23 -1.46 12.78 -4.04
C VAL A 23 -0.38 13.16 -5.07
N PRO A 24 -0.21 14.44 -5.47
CA PRO A 24 0.93 14.84 -6.30
C PRO A 24 2.31 14.48 -5.74
N ASP A 25 2.52 14.64 -4.43
CA ASP A 25 3.80 14.28 -3.79
C ASP A 25 4.06 12.77 -3.89
N GLN A 26 3.02 11.96 -3.70
CA GLN A 26 3.11 10.50 -3.83
C GLN A 26 3.45 10.10 -5.27
N PHE A 27 2.85 10.76 -6.27
CA PHE A 27 3.24 10.55 -7.67
C PHE A 27 4.71 10.91 -7.93
N ALA A 28 5.21 12.00 -7.34
CA ALA A 28 6.61 12.39 -7.49
C ALA A 28 7.56 11.34 -6.90
N ALA A 29 7.27 10.83 -5.70
CA ALA A 29 8.05 9.77 -5.06
C ALA A 29 8.02 8.43 -5.84
N VAL A 30 6.85 8.06 -6.38
CA VAL A 30 6.71 6.85 -7.22
C VAL A 30 7.50 6.99 -8.52
N ARG A 31 7.53 8.18 -9.14
CA ARG A 31 8.31 8.42 -10.37
C ARG A 31 9.81 8.21 -10.13
N GLU A 32 10.34 8.66 -9.01
CA GLU A 32 11.73 8.40 -8.64
C GLU A 32 11.99 6.90 -8.44
N THR A 33 11.10 6.22 -7.72
CA THR A 33 11.21 4.76 -7.51
C THR A 33 11.13 3.98 -8.83
N ALA A 34 10.28 4.42 -9.76
CA ALA A 34 10.11 3.79 -11.07
C ALA A 34 11.38 3.82 -11.92
N VAL A 35 12.24 4.84 -11.78
CA VAL A 35 13.55 4.91 -12.45
C VAL A 35 14.41 3.71 -12.07
N HIS A 36 14.53 3.42 -10.77
CA HIS A 36 15.35 2.32 -10.26
C HIS A 36 14.79 0.94 -10.64
N ILE A 37 13.47 0.79 -10.62
CA ILE A 37 12.83 -0.46 -11.06
C ILE A 37 13.00 -0.66 -12.56
N ALA A 38 12.90 0.40 -13.35
CA ALA A 38 13.18 0.35 -14.78
C ALA A 38 14.64 -0.03 -15.08
N ASP A 39 15.61 0.40 -14.24
CA ASP A 39 17.01 -0.04 -14.37
C ASP A 39 17.15 -1.57 -14.20
N MET A 40 16.44 -2.17 -13.24
CA MET A 40 16.42 -3.62 -13.06
C MET A 40 15.81 -4.33 -14.27
N ILE A 41 14.70 -3.80 -14.80
CA ILE A 41 14.01 -4.40 -15.95
C ILE A 41 14.89 -4.35 -17.20
N ASP A 42 15.61 -3.24 -17.41
CA ASP A 42 16.55 -3.08 -18.53
C ASP A 42 17.74 -4.05 -18.44
N GLN A 43 18.15 -4.42 -17.23
CA GLN A 43 19.13 -5.48 -16.96
C GLN A 43 18.56 -6.91 -17.16
N GLY A 44 17.32 -7.05 -17.61
CA GLY A 44 16.70 -8.33 -17.96
C GLY A 44 15.98 -9.04 -16.80
N TRP A 45 15.69 -8.34 -15.70
CA TRP A 45 14.89 -8.90 -14.60
C TRP A 45 13.40 -8.86 -14.91
N ASN A 46 12.70 -9.96 -14.60
CA ASN A 46 11.27 -9.93 -14.34
C ASN A 46 11.06 -9.42 -12.91
N VAL A 47 10.08 -8.53 -12.73
CA VAL A 47 9.83 -7.89 -11.43
C VAL A 47 8.38 -8.06 -11.03
N VAL A 48 8.16 -8.52 -9.80
CA VAL A 48 6.90 -8.36 -9.07
C VAL A 48 7.11 -7.26 -8.05
N ILE A 49 6.19 -6.30 -8.03
CA ILE A 49 6.25 -5.13 -7.16
C ILE A 49 5.15 -5.30 -6.12
N THR A 50 5.52 -5.28 -4.85
CA THR A 50 4.57 -5.12 -3.74
C THR A 50 4.78 -3.76 -3.10
N HIS A 51 3.81 -3.29 -2.33
CA HIS A 51 3.92 -2.00 -1.66
C HIS A 51 3.18 -1.99 -0.33
N GLY A 52 3.65 -1.17 0.61
CA GLY A 52 2.85 -0.80 1.77
C GLY A 52 1.74 0.19 1.41
N ASN A 53 0.77 0.37 2.31
CA ASN A 53 -0.30 1.37 2.16
C ASN A 53 -0.65 2.10 3.47
N GLY A 54 0.13 1.92 4.55
CA GLY A 54 -0.26 2.33 5.91
C GLY A 54 -0.74 3.79 6.05
N PRO A 55 -0.01 4.78 5.52
CA PRO A 55 -0.51 6.15 5.49
C PRO A 55 -1.75 6.31 4.60
N GLN A 56 -1.72 5.76 3.38
CA GLN A 56 -2.78 5.90 2.37
C GLN A 56 -4.11 5.34 2.84
N VAL A 57 -4.11 4.12 3.38
CA VAL A 57 -5.33 3.45 3.87
C VAL A 57 -5.90 4.20 5.06
N GLY A 58 -5.04 4.72 5.94
CA GLY A 58 -5.48 5.58 7.04
C GLY A 58 -6.08 6.91 6.57
N PHE A 59 -5.55 7.51 5.49
CA PHE A 59 -6.15 8.73 4.92
C PHE A 59 -7.50 8.46 4.25
N ILE A 60 -7.67 7.34 3.55
CA ILE A 60 -8.97 6.97 2.97
C ILE A 60 -9.99 6.71 4.07
N LEU A 61 -9.60 5.94 5.10
CA LEU A 61 -10.47 5.67 6.24
C LEU A 61 -10.89 6.96 6.96
N LEU A 62 -9.94 7.87 7.21
CA LEU A 62 -10.22 9.15 7.85
C LEU A 62 -11.18 10.03 7.02
N ARG A 63 -11.01 10.05 5.68
CA ARG A 63 -11.95 10.76 4.80
C ARG A 63 -13.36 10.16 4.89
N SER A 64 -13.45 8.84 4.91
CA SER A 64 -14.72 8.13 5.06
C SER A 64 -15.40 8.46 6.40
N GLU A 65 -14.64 8.51 7.49
CA GLU A 65 -15.14 8.85 8.82
C GLU A 65 -15.57 10.31 8.94
N TYR A 66 -14.90 11.24 8.27
CA TYR A 66 -15.37 12.63 8.20
C TYR A 66 -16.65 12.78 7.38
N ALA A 67 -16.85 11.94 6.37
CA ALA A 67 -18.03 11.96 5.52
C ALA A 67 -19.24 11.21 6.12
N ARG A 68 -19.11 10.56 7.28
CA ARG A 68 -20.12 9.66 7.88
C ARG A 68 -21.52 10.26 8.09
N ASN A 69 -21.60 11.57 8.28
CA ASN A 69 -22.86 12.29 8.47
C ASN A 69 -23.57 12.62 7.14
N VAL A 70 -22.90 12.37 6.01
CA VAL A 70 -23.39 12.65 4.65
C VAL A 70 -23.55 11.36 3.84
N ILE A 71 -22.64 10.39 4.02
CA ILE A 71 -22.63 9.10 3.33
C ILE A 71 -22.10 7.99 4.26
N HIS A 72 -22.45 6.74 3.99
CA HIS A 72 -21.98 5.59 4.76
C HIS A 72 -20.45 5.48 4.76
N THR A 73 -19.91 4.89 5.83
CA THR A 73 -18.48 4.63 5.97
C THR A 73 -18.05 3.42 5.14
N VAL A 74 -16.82 3.43 4.67
CA VAL A 74 -16.17 2.34 3.91
C VAL A 74 -15.38 1.49 4.90
N PRO A 75 -15.56 0.15 4.91
CA PRO A 75 -14.83 -0.71 5.81
C PRO A 75 -13.33 -0.78 5.43
N LEU A 76 -12.48 -1.16 6.39
CA LEU A 76 -11.03 -1.07 6.25
C LEU A 76 -10.48 -1.98 5.13
N ASP A 77 -11.06 -3.16 4.92
CA ASP A 77 -10.72 -4.08 3.84
C ASP A 77 -10.98 -3.46 2.46
N SER A 78 -12.13 -2.80 2.30
CA SER A 78 -12.47 -2.05 1.09
C SER A 78 -11.55 -0.84 0.89
N CYS A 79 -11.21 -0.11 1.97
CA CYS A 79 -10.17 0.92 1.90
C CYS A 79 -8.82 0.33 1.45
N GLY A 80 -8.50 -0.89 1.89
CA GLY A 80 -7.34 -1.65 1.45
C GLY A 80 -7.36 -1.86 -0.06
N ALA A 81 -8.45 -2.41 -0.60
CA ALA A 81 -8.63 -2.59 -2.04
C ALA A 81 -8.54 -1.27 -2.82
N ASP A 82 -9.16 -0.19 -2.34
CA ASP A 82 -9.07 1.14 -2.94
C ASP A 82 -7.61 1.61 -3.04
N THR A 83 -6.81 1.40 -1.98
CA THR A 83 -5.39 1.78 -2.02
C THR A 83 -4.55 0.92 -2.97
N GLN A 84 -4.90 -0.35 -3.18
CA GLN A 84 -4.23 -1.18 -4.17
C GLN A 84 -4.46 -0.62 -5.57
N GLY A 85 -5.70 -0.27 -5.90
CA GLY A 85 -6.04 0.36 -7.17
C GLY A 85 -5.33 1.71 -7.34
N ALA A 86 -5.38 2.57 -6.32
CA ALA A 86 -4.80 3.91 -6.38
C ALA A 86 -3.27 3.88 -6.51
N ILE A 87 -2.57 3.11 -5.66
CA ILE A 87 -1.10 3.03 -5.67
C ILE A 87 -0.61 2.24 -6.88
N GLY A 88 -1.28 1.14 -7.22
CA GLY A 88 -0.98 0.37 -8.41
C GLY A 88 -1.10 1.20 -9.69
N TYR A 89 -2.14 2.04 -9.79
CA TYR A 89 -2.27 3.02 -10.86
C TYR A 89 -1.08 4.00 -10.93
N MET A 90 -0.64 4.55 -9.79
CA MET A 90 0.53 5.44 -9.74
C MET A 90 1.79 4.74 -10.27
N ILE A 91 2.05 3.50 -9.80
CA ILE A 91 3.22 2.71 -10.18
C ILE A 91 3.17 2.34 -11.67
N GLN A 92 2.02 1.84 -12.14
CA GLN A 92 1.82 1.50 -13.55
C GLN A 92 2.06 2.71 -14.46
N GLN A 93 1.48 3.86 -14.12
CA GLN A 93 1.66 5.07 -14.91
C GLN A 93 3.12 5.52 -14.95
N ALA A 94 3.78 5.55 -13.79
CA ALA A 94 5.18 5.96 -13.70
C ALA A 94 6.11 5.03 -14.49
N LEU A 95 5.95 3.71 -14.34
CA LEU A 95 6.74 2.73 -15.09
C LEU A 95 6.45 2.78 -16.58
N HIS A 96 5.20 2.94 -17.00
CA HIS A 96 4.86 3.04 -18.41
C HIS A 96 5.52 4.26 -19.08
N ASN A 97 5.54 5.40 -18.39
CA ASN A 97 6.25 6.59 -18.85
C ASN A 97 7.78 6.34 -18.95
N GLU A 98 8.37 5.68 -17.96
CA GLU A 98 9.79 5.32 -17.97
C GLU A 98 10.13 4.31 -19.07
N PHE A 99 9.28 3.29 -19.30
CA PHE A 99 9.45 2.34 -20.39
C PHE A 99 9.41 3.03 -21.74
N SER A 100 8.46 3.95 -21.93
CA SER A 100 8.34 4.74 -23.16
C SER A 100 9.59 5.59 -23.41
N ARG A 101 10.10 6.28 -22.37
CA ARG A 101 11.34 7.09 -22.44
C ARG A 101 12.56 6.26 -22.83
N ARG A 102 12.64 5.03 -22.32
CA ARG A 102 13.78 4.10 -22.52
C ARG A 102 13.60 3.14 -23.69
N ARG A 103 12.44 3.17 -24.36
CA ARG A 103 12.03 2.21 -25.42
C ARG A 103 12.01 0.75 -24.94
N ILE A 104 11.72 0.52 -23.66
CA ILE A 104 11.53 -0.81 -23.09
C ILE A 104 10.16 -1.36 -23.54
N GLN A 105 10.16 -2.50 -24.23
CA GLN A 105 8.95 -3.16 -24.75
C GLN A 105 8.35 -4.12 -23.71
N ARG A 106 7.94 -3.56 -22.56
CA ARG A 106 7.30 -4.31 -21.46
C ARG A 106 6.05 -3.59 -21.00
N GLN A 107 5.14 -4.33 -20.38
CA GLN A 107 3.89 -3.80 -19.83
C GLN A 107 3.83 -4.03 -18.33
N CYS A 108 3.23 -3.08 -17.62
CA CYS A 108 3.00 -3.16 -16.18
C CYS A 108 1.50 -3.24 -15.89
N VAL A 109 1.09 -4.19 -15.05
CA VAL A 109 -0.31 -4.43 -14.66
C VAL A 109 -0.39 -4.49 -13.14
N THR A 110 -1.44 -3.90 -12.57
CA THR A 110 -1.80 -4.09 -11.17
C THR A 110 -2.86 -5.15 -11.05
N VAL A 111 -2.65 -6.10 -10.13
CA VAL A 111 -3.62 -7.11 -9.74
C VAL A 111 -4.12 -6.75 -8.34
N VAL A 112 -5.42 -6.42 -8.23
CA VAL A 112 -6.06 -6.36 -6.91
C VAL A 112 -5.97 -7.76 -6.30
N THR A 113 -5.41 -7.83 -5.11
CA THR A 113 -4.97 -9.06 -4.47
C THR A 113 -5.63 -9.23 -3.11
N GLN A 114 -6.16 -10.43 -2.88
CA GLN A 114 -6.70 -10.91 -1.61
C GLN A 114 -5.68 -11.82 -0.94
N VAL A 115 -5.58 -11.70 0.38
CA VAL A 115 -4.72 -12.54 1.21
C VAL A 115 -5.59 -13.23 2.26
N LEU A 116 -5.56 -14.56 2.24
CA LEU A 116 -6.20 -15.39 3.26
C LEU A 116 -5.47 -15.20 4.59
N VAL A 117 -6.24 -15.02 5.65
CA VAL A 117 -5.75 -14.89 7.03
C VAL A 117 -6.63 -15.74 7.95
N ASP A 118 -6.08 -16.15 9.08
CA ASP A 118 -6.86 -16.86 10.09
C ASP A 118 -7.76 -15.88 10.85
N LYS A 119 -9.07 -16.16 10.87
CA LYS A 119 -10.04 -15.38 11.65
C LYS A 119 -9.77 -15.42 13.15
N ASP A 120 -9.12 -16.48 13.63
CA ASP A 120 -8.79 -16.70 15.04
C ASP A 120 -7.32 -16.31 15.36
N ASP A 121 -6.62 -15.64 14.43
CA ASP A 121 -5.27 -15.12 14.67
C ASP A 121 -5.28 -14.17 15.89
N PRO A 122 -4.36 -14.32 16.87
CA PRO A 122 -4.30 -13.44 18.03
C PRO A 122 -4.23 -11.94 17.71
N ALA A 123 -3.64 -11.57 16.57
CA ALA A 123 -3.55 -10.18 16.11
C ALA A 123 -4.91 -9.58 15.72
N MET A 124 -5.95 -10.41 15.50
CA MET A 124 -7.34 -9.95 15.32
C MET A 124 -7.89 -9.29 16.57
N HIS A 125 -7.45 -9.73 17.75
CA HIS A 125 -7.88 -9.22 19.05
C HIS A 125 -6.87 -8.25 19.68
N ASN A 126 -5.62 -8.25 19.23
CA ASN A 126 -4.57 -7.36 19.70
C ASN A 126 -4.01 -6.51 18.54
N PRO A 127 -4.71 -5.45 18.11
CA PRO A 127 -4.29 -4.62 16.99
C PRO A 127 -2.97 -3.91 17.30
N SER A 128 -2.03 -4.00 16.37
CA SER A 128 -0.65 -3.51 16.57
C SER A 128 -0.12 -2.68 15.40
N LYS A 129 -0.73 -2.78 14.21
CA LYS A 129 -0.19 -2.15 13.01
C LYS A 129 -0.70 -0.71 12.87
N PRO A 130 0.19 0.29 12.87
CA PRO A 130 -0.22 1.69 12.86
C PRO A 130 -0.57 2.18 11.45
N ILE A 131 -1.69 2.88 11.32
CA ILE A 131 -2.21 3.46 10.07
C ILE A 131 -2.44 4.97 10.18
N GLY A 132 -2.41 5.66 9.04
CA GLY A 132 -2.74 7.09 8.95
C GLY A 132 -1.75 8.02 9.65
N SER A 133 -2.22 9.22 9.98
CA SER A 133 -1.45 10.32 10.58
C SER A 133 -1.10 10.09 12.05
N PHE A 134 -0.12 10.86 12.53
CA PHE A 134 0.15 11.04 13.95
C PHE A 134 -0.86 12.00 14.59
N PHE A 135 -1.18 11.75 15.85
CA PHE A 135 -2.04 12.55 16.72
C PHE A 135 -1.27 12.97 17.97
N LYS A 136 -1.64 14.13 18.54
CA LYS A 136 -1.18 14.49 19.88
C LYS A 136 -1.85 13.59 20.92
N GLU A 137 -1.26 13.47 22.10
CA GLU A 137 -1.79 12.62 23.18
C GLU A 137 -3.24 12.99 23.55
N GLU A 138 -3.55 14.29 23.68
CA GLU A 138 -4.89 14.76 24.02
C GLU A 138 -5.93 14.37 22.95
N GLU A 139 -5.57 14.53 21.67
CA GLU A 139 -6.41 14.13 20.54
C GLU A 139 -6.63 12.62 20.50
N ALA A 140 -5.56 11.85 20.74
CA ALA A 140 -5.62 10.39 20.80
C ALA A 140 -6.53 9.92 21.95
N ARG A 141 -6.44 10.53 23.14
CA ARG A 141 -7.33 10.24 24.27
C ARG A 141 -8.79 10.52 23.94
N ALA A 142 -9.07 11.63 23.25
CA ALA A 142 -10.42 11.93 22.78
C ALA A 142 -10.93 10.87 21.79
N LYS A 143 -10.08 10.44 20.83
CA LYS A 143 -10.43 9.41 19.84
C LYS A 143 -10.65 8.03 20.48
N MET A 144 -9.84 7.64 21.46
CA MET A 144 -10.05 6.41 22.23
C MET A 144 -11.37 6.44 23.00
N ALA A 145 -11.72 7.58 23.60
CA ALA A 145 -12.94 7.72 24.41
C ALA A 145 -14.23 7.82 23.56
N GLN A 146 -14.20 8.54 22.45
CA GLN A 146 -15.39 8.87 21.65
C GLN A 146 -15.64 7.89 20.51
N GLU A 147 -14.58 7.37 19.90
CA GLU A 147 -14.66 6.55 18.69
C GLU A 147 -14.12 5.12 18.91
N SER A 148 -13.71 4.79 20.15
CA SER A 148 -13.18 3.47 20.54
C SER A 148 -12.01 3.00 19.67
N TRP A 149 -11.21 3.94 19.17
CA TRP A 149 -10.03 3.60 18.39
C TRP A 149 -8.98 2.93 19.27
N ALA A 150 -8.41 1.82 18.80
CA ALA A 150 -7.17 1.33 19.35
C ALA A 150 -6.02 2.24 18.87
N MET A 151 -5.21 2.74 19.79
CA MET A 151 -4.10 3.65 19.48
C MET A 151 -2.86 3.27 20.27
N VAL A 152 -1.68 3.50 19.68
CA VAL A 152 -0.38 3.30 20.33
C VAL A 152 0.47 4.55 20.21
N GLU A 153 1.32 4.76 21.20
CA GLU A 153 2.41 5.74 21.14
C GLU A 153 3.53 5.17 20.25
N ASP A 154 4.07 6.01 19.36
CA ASP A 154 5.07 5.61 18.36
C ASP A 154 6.37 6.41 18.53
N ALA A 155 7.13 6.02 19.57
CA ALA A 155 8.53 6.40 19.80
C ALA A 155 8.78 7.91 19.86
N GLY A 156 7.93 8.63 20.57
CA GLY A 156 8.00 10.08 20.78
C GLY A 156 7.48 10.91 19.60
N ARG A 157 7.05 10.29 18.50
CA ARG A 157 6.52 10.99 17.32
C ARG A 157 5.04 11.32 17.43
N GLY A 158 4.39 10.82 18.47
CA GLY A 158 2.96 10.98 18.74
C GLY A 158 2.23 9.64 18.76
N TRP A 159 0.91 9.71 18.62
CA TRP A 159 0.03 8.55 18.70
C TRP A 159 -0.52 8.19 17.33
N ARG A 160 -0.70 6.90 17.04
CA ARG A 160 -1.29 6.42 15.79
C ARG A 160 -2.39 5.41 16.06
N ARG A 161 -3.42 5.42 15.21
CA ARG A 161 -4.44 4.37 15.22
C ARG A 161 -3.81 3.06 14.80
N VAL A 162 -4.10 1.99 15.52
CA VAL A 162 -3.69 0.64 15.18
C VAL A 162 -4.87 -0.21 14.71
N VAL A 163 -4.57 -1.16 13.83
CA VAL A 163 -5.52 -2.12 13.29
C VAL A 163 -4.96 -3.53 13.41
N PRO A 164 -5.81 -4.57 13.32
CA PRO A 164 -5.37 -5.95 13.21
C PRO A 164 -4.34 -6.15 12.10
N SER A 165 -3.37 -7.02 12.33
CA SER A 165 -2.35 -7.39 11.35
C SER A 165 -2.04 -8.88 11.47
N PRO A 166 -3.00 -9.75 11.13
CA PRO A 166 -2.84 -11.20 11.20
C PRO A 166 -1.76 -11.69 10.23
N GLN A 167 -1.25 -12.89 10.47
CA GLN A 167 -0.27 -13.51 9.60
C GLN A 167 -0.89 -13.92 8.26
N PRO A 168 -0.28 -13.57 7.12
CA PRO A 168 -0.78 -13.97 5.82
C PRO A 168 -0.57 -15.48 5.61
N GLN A 169 -1.61 -16.18 5.14
CA GLN A 169 -1.56 -17.62 4.88
C GLN A 169 -1.43 -17.94 3.39
N GLU A 170 -2.22 -17.28 2.54
CA GLU A 170 -2.26 -17.56 1.11
C GLU A 170 -2.60 -16.32 0.29
N ILE A 171 -1.95 -16.16 -0.87
CA ILE A 171 -2.31 -15.17 -1.88
C ILE A 171 -3.31 -15.82 -2.84
N ILE A 172 -4.56 -15.34 -2.86
CA ILE A 172 -5.63 -15.95 -3.65
C ILE A 172 -5.35 -15.85 -5.14
N GLU A 173 -4.87 -14.69 -5.61
CA GLU A 173 -4.56 -14.44 -7.02
C GLU A 173 -3.16 -14.93 -7.45
N ARG A 174 -2.50 -15.79 -6.66
CA ARG A 174 -1.13 -16.27 -6.94
C ARG A 174 -0.99 -16.80 -8.37
N ASP A 175 -1.91 -17.66 -8.79
CA ASP A 175 -1.81 -18.32 -10.09
C ASP A 175 -1.96 -17.33 -11.26
N ALA A 176 -2.79 -16.29 -11.09
CA ALA A 176 -2.93 -15.21 -12.06
C ALA A 176 -1.66 -14.35 -12.12
N ILE A 177 -1.09 -14.00 -10.97
CA ILE A 177 0.19 -13.28 -10.85
C ILE A 177 1.30 -14.07 -11.56
N GLU A 178 1.40 -15.37 -11.30
CA GLU A 178 2.38 -16.25 -11.96
C GLU A 178 2.21 -16.29 -13.48
N ALA A 179 0.97 -16.42 -13.96
CA ALA A 179 0.68 -16.46 -15.39
C ALA A 179 1.09 -15.17 -16.10
N LEU A 180 0.83 -14.02 -15.48
CA LEU A 180 1.24 -12.70 -15.99
C LEU A 180 2.76 -12.56 -16.05
N ILE A 181 3.48 -12.94 -15.00
CA ILE A 181 4.95 -12.90 -14.98
C ILE A 181 5.54 -13.82 -16.05
N LYS A 182 5.02 -15.04 -16.18
CA LYS A 182 5.43 -16.01 -17.22
C LYS A 182 5.20 -15.47 -18.63
N SER A 183 4.18 -14.64 -18.80
CA SER A 183 3.86 -13.97 -20.07
C SER A 183 4.67 -12.68 -20.31
N GLY A 184 5.57 -12.32 -19.41
CA GLY A 184 6.45 -11.15 -19.56
C GLY A 184 5.84 -9.84 -19.07
N PHE A 185 4.78 -9.87 -18.27
CA PHE A 185 4.32 -8.66 -17.59
C PHE A 185 5.19 -8.35 -16.38
N ILE A 186 5.33 -7.06 -16.10
CA ILE A 186 5.72 -6.55 -14.78
C ILE A 186 4.43 -6.46 -13.97
N VAL A 187 4.41 -7.04 -12.77
CA VAL A 187 3.18 -7.18 -12.00
C VAL A 187 3.30 -6.39 -10.70
N VAL A 188 2.36 -5.48 -10.45
CA VAL A 188 2.13 -4.90 -9.12
C VAL A 188 1.05 -5.74 -8.45
N ALA A 189 1.32 -6.29 -7.28
CA ALA A 189 0.38 -7.16 -6.56
C ALA A 189 0.64 -7.11 -5.05
N VAL A 190 -0.25 -7.73 -4.26
CA VAL A 190 -0.12 -7.83 -2.79
C VAL A 190 0.05 -6.44 -2.15
N GLY A 191 -0.71 -5.46 -2.65
CA GLY A 191 -0.64 -4.09 -2.17
C GLY A 191 -1.26 -3.94 -0.78
N GLY A 192 -0.51 -3.37 0.16
CA GLY A 192 -0.91 -3.21 1.56
C GLY A 192 -0.47 -4.34 2.49
N GLY A 193 0.00 -5.45 1.92
CA GLY A 193 0.32 -6.68 2.65
C GLY A 193 -0.83 -7.66 2.63
#